data_AF-A0A847UMB7-F1
#
_entry.id   AF-A0A847UMB7-F1
#
_cell.length_a   1.000
_cell.length_b   1.000
_cell.length_c   1.000
_cell.angle_alpha   90.00
_cell.angle_beta   90.00
_cell.angle_gamma   90.00
#
_symmetry.space_group_name_H-M   'P 1'
#
loop_
_entity.id
_entity.type
_entity.pdbx_description
1 polymer ?
#
loop_
_entity_poly.entity_id
_entity_poly.type
_entity_poly.pdbx_seq_one_letter_code
_entity_poly.pdbx_strand_id
1 'polypeptide(L)'
;MLHSRVGRVTAIAGLLAVLFALMIGLGTITPTPAMGDYPGGNSLAQHPDSYVGESVQVTGTVIGTEPVEITVGYEYAANGEYHSGTLTITVRNVGTAVTEGESLQVYGTLGPELTVTAENSVSVPARNYAAMYLVSALAGFWTLGRLVCGWRLDWQTGALCRREEPLRPIQSVLSRVQEVRA
;
A
#
# COMPACT_ATOMS: atom_id res chain seq x y z
N MET A 1 29.45 -12.66 18.30
CA MET A 1 29.22 -13.21 16.94
C MET A 1 28.62 -12.20 15.95
N LEU A 2 28.02 -11.07 16.36
CA LEU A 2 27.59 -9.97 15.48
C LEU A 2 28.69 -8.92 15.14
N HIS A 3 29.93 -9.15 15.57
CA HIS A 3 31.02 -8.18 15.41
C HIS A 3 31.82 -8.36 14.11
N SER A 4 31.71 -9.51 13.41
CA SER A 4 32.32 -9.72 12.09
C SER A 4 31.30 -9.44 10.98
N ARG A 5 31.79 -8.96 9.82
CA ARG A 5 30.94 -8.73 8.63
C ARG A 5 30.11 -9.94 8.24
N VAL A 6 30.73 -11.13 8.28
CA VAL A 6 30.09 -12.39 7.93
C VAL A 6 28.93 -12.66 8.90
N GLY A 7 29.15 -12.51 10.21
CA GLY A 7 28.08 -12.70 11.20
C GLY A 7 26.91 -11.73 11.03
N ARG A 8 27.16 -10.48 10.62
CA ARG A 8 26.10 -9.51 10.32
C ARG A 8 25.31 -9.88 9.07
N VAL A 9 25.98 -10.27 7.99
CA VAL A 9 25.32 -10.69 6.74
C VAL A 9 24.47 -11.93 6.98
N THR A 10 24.99 -12.93 7.70
CA THR A 10 24.22 -14.14 8.02
C THR A 10 23.02 -13.84 8.90
N ALA A 11 23.16 -12.95 9.89
CA ALA A 11 22.04 -12.54 10.74
C ALA A 11 20.95 -11.79 9.94
N ILE A 12 21.35 -10.87 9.04
CA ILE A 12 20.41 -10.14 8.17
C ILE A 12 19.72 -11.11 7.22
N ALA A 13 20.46 -12.02 6.57
CA ALA A 13 19.90 -13.01 5.67
C ALA A 13 18.90 -13.94 6.39
N GLY A 14 19.23 -14.39 7.60
CA GLY A 14 18.32 -15.18 8.44
C GLY A 14 17.06 -14.39 8.81
N LEU A 15 17.20 -13.13 9.19
CA LEU A 15 16.05 -12.27 9.53
C LEU A 15 15.14 -12.04 8.31
N LEU A 16 15.72 -11.80 7.13
CA LEU A 16 14.97 -11.65 5.87
C LEU A 16 14.26 -12.94 5.49
N ALA A 17 14.90 -14.11 5.68
CA ALA A 17 14.27 -15.41 5.43
C ALA A 17 13.08 -15.65 6.37
N VAL A 18 13.21 -15.33 7.66
CA VAL A 18 12.11 -15.43 8.63
C VAL A 18 10.98 -14.46 8.27
N LEU A 19 11.31 -13.21 7.93
CA LEU A 19 10.32 -12.22 7.49
C LEU A 19 9.58 -12.69 6.24
N PHE A 20 10.30 -13.25 5.26
CA PHE A 20 9.72 -13.79 4.04
C PHE A 20 8.80 -14.98 4.31
N ALA A 21 9.22 -15.90 5.18
CA ALA A 21 8.39 -17.02 5.60
C ALA A 21 7.11 -16.57 6.32
N LEU A 22 7.21 -15.55 7.19
CA LEU A 22 6.05 -14.96 7.86
C LEU A 22 5.12 -14.25 6.87
N MET A 23 5.66 -13.51 5.90
CA MET A 23 4.86 -12.84 4.86
C MET A 23 4.09 -13.85 4.01
N ILE A 24 4.72 -14.96 3.62
CA ILE A 24 4.04 -16.03 2.86
C ILE A 24 3.01 -16.74 3.74
N GLY A 25 3.40 -17.18 4.94
CA GLY A 25 2.53 -17.97 5.81
C GLY A 25 1.29 -17.20 6.28
N LEU A 26 1.44 -15.91 6.59
CA LEU A 26 0.32 -15.05 6.94
C LEU A 26 -0.50 -14.65 5.71
N GLY A 27 0.12 -14.56 4.53
CA GLY A 27 -0.58 -14.23 3.27
C GLY A 27 -1.50 -15.34 2.75
N THR A 28 -1.39 -16.57 3.28
CA THR A 28 -2.23 -17.71 2.87
C THR A 28 -3.45 -17.95 3.78
N ILE A 29 -3.64 -17.13 4.81
CA ILE A 29 -4.76 -17.30 5.74
C ILE A 29 -6.06 -16.84 5.07
N THR A 30 -7.10 -17.66 5.15
CA THR A 30 -8.44 -17.33 4.66
C THR A 30 -9.08 -16.24 5.52
N PRO A 31 -9.83 -15.29 4.94
CA PRO A 31 -10.48 -14.22 5.69
C PRO A 31 -11.31 -14.75 6.85
N THR A 32 -11.17 -14.15 8.02
CA THR A 32 -11.92 -14.52 9.22
C THR A 32 -12.68 -13.30 9.76
N PRO A 33 -13.99 -13.15 9.43
CA PRO A 33 -14.77 -11.97 9.82
C PRO A 33 -14.79 -11.72 11.34
N ALA A 34 -14.73 -12.79 12.14
CA ALA A 34 -14.68 -12.70 13.61
C ALA A 34 -13.45 -11.96 14.16
N MET A 35 -12.37 -11.85 13.37
CA MET A 35 -11.17 -11.08 13.70
C MET A 35 -11.10 -9.72 12.98
N GLY A 36 -12.16 -9.32 12.28
CA GLY A 36 -12.22 -8.09 11.50
C GLY A 36 -11.56 -8.19 10.11
N ASP A 37 -11.25 -9.40 9.66
CA ASP A 37 -10.73 -9.68 8.32
C ASP A 37 -11.86 -10.19 7.42
N TYR A 38 -12.41 -9.29 6.60
CA TYR A 38 -13.60 -9.56 5.79
C TYR A 38 -13.22 -10.00 4.38
N PRO A 39 -14.03 -10.86 3.74
CA PRO A 39 -13.85 -11.22 2.33
C PRO A 39 -13.86 -9.97 1.44
N GLY A 40 -12.85 -9.86 0.58
CA GLY A 40 -12.71 -8.78 -0.39
C GLY A 40 -12.75 -9.28 -1.83
N GLY A 41 -12.39 -8.40 -2.78
CA GLY A 41 -12.48 -8.67 -4.23
C GLY A 41 -11.85 -9.99 -4.68
N ASN A 42 -10.70 -10.35 -4.12
CA ASN A 42 -10.01 -11.60 -4.45
C ASN A 42 -10.77 -12.85 -3.99
N SER A 43 -11.41 -12.80 -2.83
CA SER A 43 -12.20 -13.89 -2.27
C SER A 43 -13.50 -14.07 -3.07
N LEU A 44 -14.14 -12.95 -3.43
CA LEU A 44 -15.34 -12.94 -4.25
C LEU A 44 -15.09 -13.43 -5.68
N ALA A 45 -13.92 -13.13 -6.25
CA ALA A 45 -13.55 -13.61 -7.58
C ALA A 45 -13.29 -15.13 -7.63
N GLN A 46 -12.93 -15.76 -6.51
CA GLN A 46 -12.71 -17.20 -6.42
C GLN A 46 -14.02 -17.96 -6.17
N HIS A 47 -14.78 -17.54 -5.15
CA HIS A 47 -15.97 -18.26 -4.68
C HIS A 47 -17.10 -17.29 -4.29
N PRO A 48 -17.74 -16.58 -5.24
CA PRO A 48 -18.73 -15.55 -4.94
C PRO A 48 -19.93 -16.10 -4.16
N ASP A 49 -20.42 -17.29 -4.55
CA ASP A 49 -21.60 -17.91 -3.95
C ASP A 49 -21.38 -18.35 -2.50
N SER A 50 -20.12 -18.58 -2.09
CA SER A 50 -19.80 -19.02 -0.73
C SER A 50 -19.93 -17.93 0.32
N TYR A 51 -19.96 -16.66 -0.10
CA TYR A 51 -20.03 -15.50 0.78
C TYR A 51 -21.39 -14.81 0.76
N VAL A 52 -22.39 -15.38 0.07
CA VAL A 52 -23.75 -14.81 0.03
C VAL A 52 -24.37 -14.87 1.43
N GLY A 53 -24.79 -13.72 1.94
CA GLY A 53 -25.29 -13.53 3.29
C GLY A 53 -24.22 -13.17 4.32
N GLU A 54 -22.94 -13.15 3.93
CA GLU A 54 -21.84 -12.75 4.82
C GLU A 54 -21.49 -11.25 4.69
N SER A 55 -20.88 -10.70 5.74
CA SER A 55 -20.31 -9.36 5.72
C SER A 55 -19.02 -9.34 4.91
N VAL A 56 -18.92 -8.43 3.95
CA VAL A 56 -17.78 -8.27 3.03
C VAL A 56 -17.25 -6.85 3.06
N GLN A 57 -15.98 -6.69 2.71
CA GLN A 57 -15.34 -5.40 2.55
C GLN A 57 -14.68 -5.32 1.17
N VAL A 58 -15.24 -4.48 0.30
CA VAL A 58 -14.76 -4.33 -1.08
C VAL A 58 -14.33 -2.89 -1.35
N THR A 59 -13.25 -2.73 -2.09
CA THR A 59 -12.76 -1.43 -2.56
C THR A 59 -12.68 -1.47 -4.07
N GLY A 60 -13.36 -0.54 -4.74
CA GLY A 60 -13.42 -0.48 -6.19
C GLY A 60 -13.53 0.95 -6.71
N THR A 61 -13.51 1.10 -8.02
CA THR A 61 -13.73 2.38 -8.71
C THR A 61 -15.17 2.45 -9.19
N VAL A 62 -15.87 3.55 -8.91
CA VAL A 62 -17.25 3.77 -9.34
C VAL A 62 -17.30 3.94 -10.86
N ILE A 63 -18.11 3.12 -11.54
CA ILE A 63 -18.33 3.19 -12.99
C ILE A 63 -19.74 3.61 -13.37
N GLY A 64 -20.68 3.56 -12.41
CA GLY A 64 -22.06 3.97 -12.58
C GLY A 64 -22.64 4.41 -11.24
N THR A 65 -23.64 5.28 -11.27
CA THR A 65 -24.21 5.91 -10.07
C THR A 65 -25.71 5.62 -9.86
N GLU A 66 -26.42 5.14 -10.87
CA GLU A 66 -27.86 4.79 -10.82
C GLU A 66 -28.17 3.48 -11.59
N PRO A 67 -28.01 2.29 -10.98
CA PRO A 67 -27.53 2.00 -9.63
C PRO A 67 -26.02 2.23 -9.47
N VAL A 68 -25.53 2.31 -8.22
CA VAL A 68 -24.09 2.44 -7.98
C VAL A 68 -23.40 1.13 -8.36
N GLU A 69 -22.48 1.20 -9.30
CA GLU A 69 -21.69 0.07 -9.76
C GLU A 69 -20.21 0.38 -9.55
N ILE A 70 -19.49 -0.57 -8.95
CA ILE A 70 -18.05 -0.46 -8.74
C ILE A 70 -17.31 -1.58 -9.46
N THR A 71 -16.18 -1.22 -10.05
CA THR A 71 -15.21 -2.17 -10.58
C THR A 71 -14.18 -2.49 -9.51
N VAL A 72 -14.10 -3.75 -9.11
CA VAL A 72 -13.14 -4.25 -8.13
C VAL A 72 -12.08 -5.07 -8.85
N GLY A 73 -10.82 -4.66 -8.75
CA GLY A 73 -9.70 -5.47 -9.24
C GLY A 73 -9.48 -6.68 -8.35
N TYR A 74 -9.21 -7.84 -8.95
CA TYR A 74 -8.77 -9.02 -8.22
C TYR A 74 -7.47 -9.55 -8.80
N GLU A 75 -6.61 -10.02 -7.91
CA GLU A 75 -5.34 -10.65 -8.25
C GLU A 75 -5.06 -11.79 -7.28
N TYR A 76 -5.13 -13.03 -7.73
CA TYR A 76 -4.85 -14.19 -6.89
C TYR A 76 -4.11 -15.27 -7.67
N ALA A 77 -3.29 -16.05 -6.95
CA ALA A 77 -2.65 -17.24 -7.50
C ALA A 77 -3.40 -18.47 -6.97
N ALA A 78 -3.93 -19.30 -7.86
CA ALA A 78 -4.59 -20.55 -7.52
C ALA A 78 -4.04 -21.66 -8.42
N ASN A 79 -3.78 -22.84 -7.84
CA ASN A 79 -3.32 -24.03 -8.58
C ASN A 79 -2.06 -23.82 -9.45
N GLY A 80 -1.21 -22.83 -9.10
CA GLY A 80 0.00 -22.50 -9.86
C GLY A 80 -0.21 -21.53 -11.02
N GLU A 81 -1.44 -21.06 -11.25
CA GLU A 81 -1.77 -20.03 -12.24
C GLU A 81 -2.07 -18.70 -11.54
N TYR A 82 -1.69 -17.60 -12.21
CA TYR A 82 -1.98 -16.24 -11.76
C TYR A 82 -3.23 -15.72 -12.47
N HIS A 83 -4.25 -15.39 -11.69
CA HIS A 83 -5.50 -14.86 -12.17
C HIS A 83 -5.58 -13.39 -11.80
N SER A 84 -5.69 -12.53 -12.81
CA SER A 84 -5.99 -11.12 -12.62
C SER A 84 -7.14 -10.69 -13.50
N GLY A 85 -7.92 -9.74 -13.00
CA GLY A 85 -9.06 -9.22 -13.73
C GLY A 85 -9.84 -8.22 -12.90
N THR A 86 -11.04 -7.92 -13.39
CA THR A 86 -11.95 -6.98 -12.76
C THR A 86 -13.31 -7.62 -12.60
N LEU A 87 -13.95 -7.37 -11.45
CA LEU A 87 -15.29 -7.80 -11.12
C LEU A 87 -16.19 -6.58 -10.97
N THR A 88 -17.34 -6.57 -11.63
CA THR A 88 -18.35 -5.53 -11.43
C THR A 88 -19.27 -5.95 -10.29
N ILE A 89 -19.42 -5.07 -9.30
CA ILE A 89 -20.28 -5.28 -8.13
C ILE A 89 -21.30 -4.15 -8.07
N THR A 90 -22.57 -4.49 -7.92
CA THR A 90 -23.64 -3.50 -7.73
C THR A 90 -23.80 -3.21 -6.25
N VAL A 91 -23.73 -1.94 -5.86
CA VAL A 91 -23.85 -1.52 -4.47
C VAL A 91 -25.19 -0.82 -4.24
N ARG A 92 -25.91 -1.27 -3.21
CA ARG A 92 -27.20 -0.69 -2.78
C ARG A 92 -27.02 0.06 -1.47
N ASN A 93 -27.92 1.01 -1.22
CA ASN A 93 -27.98 1.78 0.04
C ASN A 93 -26.69 2.59 0.33
N VAL A 94 -26.07 3.15 -0.70
CA VAL A 94 -24.91 4.03 -0.53
C VAL A 94 -25.40 5.35 0.07
N GLY A 95 -25.02 5.63 1.32
CA GLY A 95 -25.46 6.83 2.05
C GLY A 95 -24.75 8.13 1.62
N THR A 96 -23.70 8.01 0.80
CA THR A 96 -22.85 9.13 0.35
C THR A 96 -23.01 9.32 -1.16
N ALA A 97 -23.11 10.56 -1.62
CA ALA A 97 -23.06 10.85 -3.06
C ALA A 97 -21.69 10.45 -3.61
N VAL A 98 -21.67 9.61 -4.64
CA VAL A 98 -20.47 9.11 -5.30
C VAL A 98 -20.42 9.60 -6.74
N THR A 99 -19.22 9.89 -7.23
CA THR A 99 -19.00 10.28 -8.63
C THR A 99 -18.28 9.17 -9.38
N GLU A 100 -18.57 9.02 -10.67
CA GLU A 100 -17.81 8.13 -11.54
C GLU A 100 -16.30 8.44 -11.49
N GLY A 101 -15.49 7.40 -11.43
CA GLY A 101 -14.03 7.50 -11.29
C GLY A 101 -13.52 7.68 -9.86
N GLU A 102 -14.40 7.86 -8.87
CA GLU A 102 -14.00 7.86 -7.46
C GLU A 102 -13.74 6.44 -6.95
N SER A 103 -12.83 6.31 -5.97
CA SER A 103 -12.64 5.05 -5.27
C SER A 103 -13.62 4.96 -4.12
N LEU A 104 -14.41 3.89 -4.10
CA LEU A 104 -15.41 3.62 -3.08
C LEU A 104 -15.02 2.35 -2.31
N GLN A 105 -14.88 2.50 -1.00
CA GLN A 105 -14.76 1.38 -0.08
C GLN A 105 -16.12 1.12 0.57
N VAL A 106 -16.63 -0.10 0.43
CA VAL A 106 -17.94 -0.52 0.91
C VAL A 106 -17.78 -1.63 1.92
N TYR A 107 -18.41 -1.45 3.07
CA TYR A 107 -18.63 -2.48 4.06
C TYR A 107 -20.12 -2.80 4.12
N GLY A 108 -20.47 -4.07 3.99
CA GLY A 108 -21.87 -4.47 3.98
C GLY A 108 -22.07 -5.96 3.77
N THR A 109 -23.31 -6.37 3.54
CA THR A 109 -23.65 -7.78 3.35
C THR A 109 -23.74 -8.11 1.85
N LEU A 110 -23.10 -9.20 1.43
CA LEU A 110 -23.18 -9.70 0.07
C LEU A 110 -24.52 -10.42 -0.16
N GLY A 111 -25.24 -10.01 -1.18
CA GLY A 111 -26.45 -10.64 -1.69
C GLY A 111 -26.18 -11.48 -2.94
N PRO A 112 -27.24 -12.08 -3.52
CA PRO A 112 -27.13 -12.81 -4.77
C PRO A 112 -26.69 -11.88 -5.92
N GLU A 113 -26.15 -12.46 -6.99
CA GLU A 113 -25.74 -11.73 -8.21
C GLU A 113 -24.70 -10.63 -7.97
N LEU A 114 -23.81 -10.80 -6.97
CA LEU A 114 -22.78 -9.81 -6.62
C LEU A 114 -23.36 -8.43 -6.27
N THR A 115 -24.50 -8.45 -5.57
CA THR A 115 -25.10 -7.23 -5.03
C THR A 115 -24.65 -7.02 -3.60
N VAL A 116 -24.04 -5.88 -3.27
CA VAL A 116 -23.64 -5.57 -1.88
C VAL A 116 -24.61 -4.56 -1.31
N THR A 117 -25.25 -4.90 -0.19
CA THR A 117 -26.04 -3.93 0.57
C THR A 117 -25.12 -3.22 1.55
N ALA A 118 -24.81 -1.95 1.27
CA ALA A 118 -23.90 -1.17 2.08
C ALA A 118 -24.50 -0.88 3.46
N GLU A 119 -23.74 -1.21 4.51
CA GLU A 119 -23.97 -0.77 5.88
C GLU A 119 -23.15 0.49 6.18
N ASN A 120 -21.94 0.56 5.61
CA ASN A 120 -21.08 1.73 5.64
C ASN A 120 -20.36 1.88 4.30
N SER A 121 -20.25 3.12 3.82
CA SER A 121 -19.57 3.43 2.56
C SER A 121 -18.71 4.66 2.72
N VAL A 122 -17.42 4.54 2.38
CA VAL A 122 -16.47 5.64 2.42
C VAL A 122 -15.99 5.90 1.00
N SER A 123 -16.31 7.08 0.47
CA SER A 123 -15.71 7.56 -0.78
C SER A 123 -14.35 8.17 -0.46
N VAL A 124 -13.32 7.73 -1.19
CA VAL A 124 -11.97 8.27 -1.11
C VAL A 124 -11.71 9.08 -2.39
N PRO A 125 -11.73 10.42 -2.31
CA PRO A 125 -11.41 11.26 -3.45
C PRO A 125 -9.99 11.00 -3.94
N ALA A 126 -9.82 10.80 -5.25
CA ALA A 126 -8.52 10.54 -5.87
C ALA A 126 -7.45 11.61 -5.53
N ARG A 127 -7.89 12.84 -5.25
CA ARG A 127 -7.01 13.97 -4.85
C ARG A 127 -6.21 13.69 -3.57
N ASN A 128 -6.72 12.86 -2.66
CA ASN A 128 -6.03 12.56 -1.40
C ASN A 128 -4.75 11.74 -1.62
N TYR A 129 -4.71 10.88 -2.65
CA TYR A 129 -3.50 10.12 -2.98
C TYR A 129 -2.37 11.01 -3.49
N ALA A 130 -2.68 12.02 -4.31
CA ALA A 130 -1.66 12.95 -4.81
C ALA A 130 -0.98 13.72 -3.67
N ALA A 131 -1.77 14.19 -2.69
CA ALA A 131 -1.23 14.87 -1.51
C ALA A 131 -0.35 13.92 -0.68
N MET A 132 -0.79 12.68 -0.45
CA MET A 132 -0.02 11.66 0.27
C MET A 132 1.33 11.36 -0.42
N TYR A 133 1.32 11.16 -1.73
CA TYR A 133 2.54 10.90 -2.50
C TYR A 133 3.49 12.09 -2.47
N LEU A 134 2.97 13.32 -2.58
CA LEU A 134 3.78 14.53 -2.53
C LEU A 134 4.45 14.70 -1.17
N VAL A 135 3.70 14.54 -0.08
CA VAL A 135 4.26 14.62 1.29
C VAL A 135 5.29 13.49 1.52
N SER A 136 4.99 12.27 1.07
CA SER A 136 5.91 11.13 1.18
C SER A 136 7.19 11.34 0.37
N ALA A 137 7.07 11.90 -0.84
CA ALA A 137 8.22 12.24 -1.67
C ALA A 137 9.08 13.32 -1.00
N LEU A 138 8.48 14.40 -0.49
CA LEU A 138 9.19 15.45 0.23
C LEU A 138 9.91 14.92 1.48
N ALA A 139 9.23 14.09 2.28
CA ALA A 139 9.81 13.45 3.46
C ALA A 139 10.94 12.48 3.08
N GLY A 140 10.76 11.73 1.99
CA GLY A 140 11.77 10.84 1.41
C GLY A 140 13.00 11.60 0.95
N PHE A 141 12.83 12.67 0.16
CA PHE A 141 13.93 13.53 -0.29
C PHE A 141 14.64 14.22 0.87
N TRP A 142 13.90 14.70 1.87
CA TRP A 142 14.48 15.29 3.08
C TRP A 142 15.35 14.28 3.85
N THR A 143 14.82 13.07 4.06
CA THR A 143 15.51 11.99 4.76
C THR A 143 16.73 11.52 3.99
N LEU A 144 16.60 11.34 2.67
CA LEU A 144 17.70 10.99 1.78
C LEU A 144 18.77 12.09 1.77
N GLY A 145 18.37 13.36 1.72
CA GLY A 145 19.28 14.50 1.83
C GLY A 145 20.05 14.51 3.14
N ARG A 146 19.36 14.30 4.27
CA ARG A 146 19.99 14.14 5.60
C ARG A 146 20.97 12.96 5.64
N LEU A 147 20.60 11.84 5.04
CA LEU A 147 21.44 10.64 5.00
C LEU A 147 22.71 10.91 4.18
N VAL A 148 22.58 11.44 2.96
CA VAL A 148 23.71 11.72 2.05
C VAL A 148 24.62 12.83 2.60
N CYS A 149 24.04 13.89 3.18
CA CYS A 149 24.81 15.01 3.70
C CYS A 149 25.51 14.70 5.03
N GLY A 150 24.91 13.87 5.87
CA GLY A 150 25.41 13.54 7.21
C GLY A 150 26.18 12.23 7.31
N TRP A 151 26.05 11.33 6.34
CA TRP A 151 26.61 9.99 6.41
C TRP A 151 27.38 9.62 5.15
N ARG A 152 28.37 8.74 5.31
CA ARG A 152 29.17 8.15 4.23
C ARG A 152 29.12 6.64 4.43
N LEU A 153 28.78 5.92 3.37
CA LEU A 153 28.97 4.48 3.38
C LEU A 153 30.46 4.20 3.18
N ASP A 154 31.08 3.61 4.19
CA ASP A 154 32.43 3.10 4.05
C ASP A 154 32.35 1.72 3.38
N TRP A 155 32.62 1.68 2.08
CA TRP A 155 32.60 0.44 1.27
C TRP A 155 33.62 -0.59 1.76
N GLN A 156 34.69 -0.15 2.43
CA GLN A 156 35.71 -1.04 2.99
C GLN A 156 35.30 -1.67 4.29
N THR A 157 34.37 -1.11 5.07
CA THR A 157 33.80 -1.69 6.31
C THR A 157 32.35 -2.15 6.20
N GLY A 158 31.65 -1.77 5.12
CA GLY A 158 30.21 -1.97 4.95
C GLY A 158 29.39 -1.22 5.99
N ALA A 159 29.97 -0.21 6.65
CA ALA A 159 29.36 0.52 7.74
C ALA A 159 28.90 1.91 7.27
N LEU A 160 27.73 2.33 7.78
CA LEU A 160 27.27 3.70 7.63
C LEU A 160 27.98 4.56 8.69
N CYS A 161 28.96 5.34 8.27
CA CYS A 161 29.74 6.21 9.14
C CYS A 161 29.21 7.65 9.05
N ARG A 162 29.11 8.33 10.18
CA ARG A 162 28.77 9.76 10.20
C ARG A 162 29.94 10.55 9.59
N ARG A 163 29.66 11.53 8.71
CA ARG A 163 30.68 12.45 8.19
C ARG A 163 31.09 13.44 9.29
N GLU A 164 32.40 13.65 9.46
CA GLU A 164 32.94 14.65 10.38
C GLU A 164 32.71 16.07 9.86
N GLU A 165 32.78 16.27 8.54
CA GLU A 165 32.35 17.49 7.85
C GLU A 165 31.07 17.21 7.04
N PRO A 166 29.90 17.67 7.51
CA PRO A 166 28.65 17.53 6.76
C PRO A 166 28.72 18.33 5.45
N LEU A 167 28.23 17.75 4.36
CA LEU A 167 28.05 18.53 3.12
C LEU A 167 26.99 19.61 3.38
N ARG A 168 27.36 20.88 3.15
CA ARG A 168 26.44 22.04 3.30
C ARG A 168 26.15 22.68 1.93
N PRO A 169 25.43 21.99 1.03
CA PRO A 169 25.20 22.46 -0.34
C PRO A 169 24.48 23.83 -0.37
N ILE A 170 23.59 24.09 0.60
CA ILE A 170 22.85 25.36 0.71
C ILE A 170 23.78 26.54 0.99
N GLN A 171 24.83 26.36 1.81
CA GLN A 171 25.79 27.43 2.09
C GLN A 171 26.67 27.73 0.87
N SER A 172 27.06 26.71 0.10
CA SER A 172 27.84 26.90 -1.14
C SER A 172 27.05 27.57 -2.27
N VAL A 173 25.74 27.38 -2.32
CA VAL A 173 24.87 28.06 -3.30
C VAL A 173 24.62 29.49 -2.87
N LEU A 174 24.34 29.73 -1.59
CA LEU A 174 24.16 31.09 -1.06
C LEU A 174 25.43 31.95 -1.21
N SER A 175 26.62 31.39 -0.98
CA SER A 175 27.87 32.11 -1.19
C SER A 175 28.11 32.46 -2.66
N ARG A 176 27.81 31.54 -3.58
CA ARG A 176 27.88 31.82 -5.04
C ARG A 176 26.90 32.89 -5.48
N VAL A 177 25.67 32.89 -4.95
CA VAL A 177 24.66 33.90 -5.28
C VAL A 177 25.06 35.28 -4.74
N GLN A 178 25.76 35.34 -3.60
CA GLN A 178 26.32 36.59 -3.07
C GLN A 178 27.48 37.11 -3.92
N GLU A 179 28.38 36.25 -4.40
CA GLU A 179 29.50 36.64 -5.27
C GLU A 179 29.05 37.21 -6.62
N VAL A 180 27.95 36.72 -7.20
CA VAL A 180 27.41 37.23 -8.48
C VAL A 180 26.75 38.61 -8.33
N ARG A 181 26.44 39.03 -7.09
CA ARG A 181 25.70 40.27 -6.81
C ARG A 181 26.58 41.44 -6.34
N ALA A 182 27.88 41.20 -6.13
CA ALA A 182 28.89 42.20 -5.77
C ALA A 182 29.64 42.68 -7.03
#